data_AF-A0A0K1NJX0-F1
#
_entry.id   AF-A0A0K1NJX0-F1
#
_cell.length_a   1.000
_cell.length_b   1.000
_cell.length_c   1.000
_cell.angle_alpha   90.00
_cell.angle_beta   90.00
_cell.angle_gamma   90.00
#
_symmetry.space_group_name_H-M   'P 1'
#
loop_
_entity.id
_entity.type
_entity.pdbx_description
1 polymer ?
#
loop_
_entity_poly.entity_id
_entity_poly.type
_entity_poly.pdbx_seq_one_letter_code
_entity_poly.pdbx_strand_id
1 'polypeptide(L)'
;MKYLYKLPRKVHLFLFICCAFLVTILTWNLMKPKYLCTNGMGPIRVEGWLEKGYRIIGKYKLWNPQPRLLTEKDWQFIQQHLPGWIHKNYPKYKESDKISKLSIDFLKSHTVYQFTLLHDGEILEEDVYLLSLGAPYETDQLKIYIPKASVYDKEQLDKDGKLVSKNILVYPFLTENWESNINEAKPYEAEDFW
;
A
#
# COMPACT_ATOMS: atom_id res chain seq x y z
N MET A 1 -25.15 -15.93 -36.91
CA MET A 1 -25.32 -16.94 -35.84
C MET A 1 -26.08 -18.17 -36.35
N LYS A 2 -25.47 -19.05 -37.16
CA LYS A 2 -26.17 -20.23 -37.74
C LYS A 2 -25.33 -21.51 -37.85
N TYR A 3 -24.22 -21.61 -37.11
CA TYR A 3 -23.28 -22.75 -37.23
C TYR A 3 -23.13 -23.62 -35.97
N LEU A 4 -23.64 -23.18 -34.81
CA LEU A 4 -23.49 -23.95 -33.56
C LEU A 4 -24.43 -25.18 -33.47
N TYR A 5 -25.54 -25.21 -34.20
CA TYR A 5 -26.55 -26.29 -34.11
C TYR A 5 -26.24 -27.54 -34.97
N LYS A 6 -25.17 -27.52 -35.77
CA LYS A 6 -24.77 -28.68 -36.62
C LYS A 6 -23.62 -29.50 -36.02
N LEU A 7 -23.16 -29.16 -34.82
CA LEU A 7 -22.05 -29.86 -34.19
C LEU A 7 -22.52 -31.22 -33.63
N PRO A 8 -21.69 -32.27 -33.75
CA PRO A 8 -22.02 -33.57 -33.17
C PRO A 8 -22.30 -33.45 -31.67
N ARG A 9 -23.23 -34.26 -31.15
CA ARG A 9 -23.58 -34.30 -29.71
C ARG A 9 -22.35 -34.45 -28.80
N LYS A 10 -21.31 -35.16 -29.28
CA LYS A 10 -20.01 -35.31 -28.61
C LYS A 10 -19.22 -34.00 -28.49
N VAL A 11 -19.30 -33.11 -29.49
CA VAL A 11 -18.64 -31.79 -29.46
C VAL A 11 -19.36 -30.85 -28.50
N HIS A 12 -20.69 -30.90 -28.44
CA HIS A 12 -21.46 -30.15 -27.42
C HIS A 12 -21.14 -30.61 -26.00
N LEU A 13 -21.02 -31.93 -25.79
CA LEU A 13 -20.61 -32.50 -24.49
C LEU A 13 -19.18 -32.06 -24.12
N PHE A 14 -18.24 -32.09 -25.07
CA PHE A 14 -16.87 -31.62 -24.86
C PHE A 14 -16.81 -30.12 -24.51
N LEU A 15 -17.53 -29.27 -25.25
CA LEU A 15 -17.62 -27.83 -24.94
C LEU A 15 -18.23 -27.58 -23.57
N PHE A 16 -19.27 -28.33 -23.18
CA PHE A 16 -19.85 -28.23 -21.85
C PHE A 16 -18.85 -28.61 -20.75
N ILE A 17 -18.09 -29.70 -20.93
CA ILE A 17 -17.03 -30.11 -20.00
C ILE A 17 -15.95 -29.04 -19.90
N CYS A 18 -15.47 -28.49 -21.02
CA CYS A 18 -14.49 -27.41 -21.02
C CYS A 18 -15.00 -26.16 -20.32
N CYS A 19 -16.25 -25.76 -20.55
CA CYS A 19 -16.87 -24.63 -19.85
C CYS A 19 -17.01 -24.89 -18.36
N ALA A 20 -17.47 -26.08 -17.95
CA ALA A 20 -17.58 -26.44 -16.54
C ALA A 20 -16.21 -26.46 -15.84
N PHE A 21 -15.18 -26.95 -16.54
CA PHE A 21 -13.79 -26.93 -16.06
C PHE A 21 -13.24 -25.50 -15.93
N LEU A 22 -13.53 -24.63 -16.90
CA LEU A 22 -13.17 -23.22 -16.85
C LEU A 22 -13.85 -22.50 -15.69
N VAL A 23 -15.16 -22.72 -15.50
CA VAL A 23 -15.93 -22.15 -14.39
C VAL A 23 -15.37 -22.62 -13.05
N THR A 24 -15.06 -23.91 -12.92
CA THR A 24 -14.48 -24.45 -11.68
C THR A 24 -13.09 -23.90 -11.39
N ILE A 25 -12.22 -23.73 -12.39
CA ILE A 25 -10.92 -23.05 -12.21
C ILE A 25 -11.10 -21.60 -11.78
N LEU A 26 -12.01 -20.88 -12.43
CA LEU A 26 -12.27 -19.47 -12.13
C LEU A 26 -12.83 -19.31 -10.72
N THR A 27 -13.83 -20.11 -10.33
CA THR A 27 -14.39 -20.08 -8.98
C THR A 27 -13.36 -20.51 -7.94
N TRP A 28 -12.54 -21.51 -8.22
CA TRP A 28 -11.44 -21.91 -7.35
C TRP A 28 -10.45 -20.77 -7.11
N ASN A 29 -9.99 -20.09 -8.17
CA ASN A 29 -9.08 -18.94 -8.05
C ASN A 29 -9.72 -17.73 -7.34
N LEU A 30 -11.04 -17.55 -7.46
CA LEU A 30 -11.80 -16.53 -6.73
C LEU A 30 -11.94 -16.86 -5.24
N MET A 31 -12.09 -18.14 -4.89
CA MET A 31 -12.26 -18.61 -3.50
C MET A 31 -10.94 -18.93 -2.79
N LYS A 32 -9.80 -18.86 -3.48
CA LYS A 32 -8.50 -19.03 -2.83
C LYS A 32 -8.27 -17.89 -1.82
N PRO A 33 -7.86 -18.21 -0.59
CA PRO A 33 -7.52 -17.19 0.38
C PRO A 33 -6.37 -16.33 -0.12
N LYS A 34 -6.54 -15.02 -0.01
CA LYS A 34 -5.54 -14.04 -0.43
C LYS A 34 -4.79 -13.52 0.77
N TYR A 35 -3.48 -13.43 0.62
CA TYR A 35 -2.57 -13.06 1.69
C TYR A 35 -1.72 -11.85 1.32
N LEU A 36 -1.27 -11.16 2.36
CA LEU A 36 -0.28 -10.09 2.28
C LEU A 36 0.74 -10.33 3.39
N CYS A 37 2.03 -10.17 3.09
CA CYS A 37 3.02 -10.15 4.16
C CYS A 37 2.93 -8.82 4.93
N THR A 38 2.82 -8.91 6.24
CA THR A 38 2.97 -7.74 7.11
C THR A 38 4.45 -7.45 7.35
N ASN A 39 4.75 -6.19 7.62
CA ASN A 39 6.09 -5.80 8.03
C ASN A 39 6.35 -6.33 9.46
N GLY A 40 7.01 -7.50 9.57
CA GLY A 40 7.52 -8.04 10.83
C GLY A 40 6.89 -9.34 11.36
N MET A 41 5.78 -9.83 10.78
CA MET A 41 5.07 -11.00 11.35
C MET A 41 4.57 -12.05 10.33
N GLY A 42 4.76 -11.83 9.03
CA GLY A 42 4.45 -12.84 7.99
C GLY A 42 3.08 -12.65 7.34
N PRO A 43 2.54 -13.68 6.65
CA PRO A 43 1.34 -13.54 5.84
C PRO A 43 0.05 -13.45 6.66
N ILE A 44 -0.78 -12.45 6.39
CA ILE A 44 -2.13 -12.32 6.94
C ILE A 44 -3.18 -12.45 5.83
N ARG A 45 -4.37 -12.96 6.16
CA ARG A 45 -5.50 -12.98 5.22
C ARG A 45 -6.06 -11.58 5.03
N VAL A 46 -6.32 -11.20 3.78
CA VAL A 46 -6.75 -9.82 3.44
C VAL A 46 -8.13 -9.71 2.80
N GLU A 47 -8.93 -10.79 2.79
CA GLU A 47 -10.27 -10.82 2.16
C GLU A 47 -11.16 -9.66 2.62
N GLY A 48 -11.21 -9.39 3.93
CA GLY A 48 -11.99 -8.28 4.48
C GLY A 48 -11.54 -6.88 4.03
N TRP A 49 -10.28 -6.70 3.60
CA TRP A 49 -9.84 -5.45 2.97
C TRP A 49 -10.24 -5.40 1.50
N LEU A 50 -10.20 -6.53 0.79
CA LEU A 50 -10.62 -6.60 -0.61
C LEU A 50 -12.11 -6.33 -0.77
N GLU A 51 -12.94 -6.79 0.17
CA GLU A 51 -14.37 -6.45 0.24
C GLU A 51 -14.61 -4.95 0.43
N LYS A 52 -13.71 -4.25 1.13
CA LYS A 52 -13.70 -2.79 1.28
C LYS A 52 -13.16 -2.05 0.05
N GLY A 53 -12.80 -2.77 -1.01
CA GLY A 53 -12.31 -2.20 -2.28
C GLY A 53 -10.79 -2.03 -2.38
N TYR A 54 -10.02 -2.54 -1.41
CA TYR A 54 -8.57 -2.55 -1.51
C TYR A 54 -8.12 -3.49 -2.64
N ARG A 55 -6.93 -3.22 -3.19
CA ARG A 55 -6.32 -4.07 -4.23
C ARG A 55 -4.92 -4.48 -3.83
N ILE A 56 -4.56 -5.75 -4.05
CA ILE A 56 -3.19 -6.21 -3.85
C ILE A 56 -2.35 -5.70 -5.01
N ILE A 57 -1.27 -4.97 -4.72
CA ILE A 57 -0.35 -4.39 -5.72
C ILE A 57 1.10 -4.85 -5.51
N GLY A 58 1.35 -5.70 -4.51
CA GLY A 58 2.62 -6.37 -4.27
C GLY A 58 2.52 -7.31 -3.07
N LYS A 59 3.62 -7.98 -2.73
CA LYS A 59 3.71 -8.92 -1.60
C LYS A 59 3.33 -8.30 -0.26
N TYR A 60 3.73 -7.05 -0.06
CA TYR A 60 3.54 -6.29 1.18
C TYR A 60 2.55 -5.12 1.03
N LYS A 61 2.15 -4.80 -0.21
CA LYS A 61 1.49 -3.53 -0.54
C LYS A 61 0.05 -3.74 -1.01
N LEU A 62 -0.85 -2.97 -0.40
CA LEU A 62 -2.21 -2.76 -0.89
C LEU A 62 -2.35 -1.37 -1.52
N TRP A 63 -3.31 -1.23 -2.42
CA TRP A 63 -3.85 0.05 -2.83
C TRP A 63 -5.18 0.28 -2.11
N ASN A 64 -5.25 1.36 -1.35
CA ASN A 64 -6.42 1.81 -0.60
C ASN A 64 -7.24 2.78 -1.46
N PRO A 65 -8.53 2.51 -1.72
CA PRO A 65 -9.39 3.41 -2.48
C PRO A 65 -9.65 4.76 -1.81
N GLN A 66 -9.46 4.83 -0.49
CA GLN A 66 -9.71 6.02 0.33
C GLN A 66 -8.58 6.20 1.35
N PRO A 67 -7.39 6.64 0.91
CA PRO A 67 -6.22 6.77 1.78
C PRO A 67 -6.40 7.92 2.79
N ARG A 68 -5.81 7.75 3.98
CA ARG A 68 -5.90 8.70 5.10
C ARG A 68 -5.25 10.04 4.78
N LEU A 69 -6.06 11.07 4.61
CA LEU A 69 -5.58 12.41 4.30
C LEU A 69 -4.54 12.94 5.30
N LEU A 70 -3.43 13.47 4.77
CA LEU A 70 -2.48 14.29 5.51
C LEU A 70 -3.14 15.62 5.86
N THR A 71 -3.30 15.87 7.16
CA THR A 71 -3.93 17.06 7.73
C THR A 71 -2.99 18.26 7.70
N GLU A 72 -3.53 19.48 7.93
CA GLU A 72 -2.70 20.69 7.99
C GLU A 72 -1.60 20.60 9.06
N LYS A 73 -1.89 19.98 10.21
CA LYS A 73 -0.89 19.74 11.26
C LYS A 73 0.22 18.79 10.79
N ASP A 74 -0.13 17.78 10.00
CA ASP A 74 0.86 16.86 9.44
C ASP A 74 1.80 17.62 8.48
N TRP A 75 1.25 18.49 7.63
CA TRP A 75 2.06 19.30 6.71
C TRP A 75 2.99 20.28 7.41
N GLN A 76 2.51 20.94 8.47
CA GLN A 76 3.34 21.80 9.32
C GLN A 76 4.49 21.01 9.96
N PHE A 77 4.19 19.81 10.48
CA PHE A 77 5.19 18.92 11.06
C PHE A 77 6.24 18.50 10.00
N ILE A 78 5.78 18.10 8.81
CA ILE A 78 6.65 17.72 7.69
C ILE A 78 7.57 18.89 7.32
N GLN A 79 7.02 20.07 7.07
CA GLN A 79 7.79 21.26 6.71
C GLN A 79 8.88 21.57 7.74
N GLN A 80 8.58 21.44 9.04
CA GLN A 80 9.53 21.72 10.11
C GLN A 80 10.65 20.67 10.22
N HIS A 81 10.34 19.39 10.05
CA HIS A 81 11.28 18.29 10.32
C HIS A 81 12.03 17.80 9.07
N LEU A 82 11.48 18.03 7.88
CA LEU A 82 12.05 17.58 6.61
C LEU A 82 13.50 18.05 6.38
N PRO A 83 13.89 19.32 6.63
CA PRO A 83 15.26 19.76 6.37
C PRO A 83 16.29 18.99 7.21
N GLY A 84 16.02 18.85 8.52
CA GLY A 84 16.91 18.12 9.43
C GLY A 84 16.97 16.62 9.10
N TRP A 85 15.83 16.03 8.73
CA TRP A 85 15.77 14.63 8.33
C TRP A 85 16.53 14.37 7.01
N ILE A 86 16.38 15.24 6.00
CA ILE A 86 17.13 15.13 4.73
C ILE A 86 18.62 15.29 4.97
N HIS A 87 19.05 16.29 5.75
CA HIS A 87 20.47 16.51 6.04
C HIS A 87 21.12 15.28 6.68
N LYS A 88 20.39 14.57 7.55
CA LYS A 88 20.85 13.36 8.21
C LYS A 88 20.92 12.15 7.27
N ASN A 89 19.88 11.93 6.44
CA ASN A 89 19.75 10.69 5.65
C ASN A 89 20.37 10.81 4.24
N TYR A 90 20.49 12.02 3.72
CA TYR A 90 21.02 12.33 2.38
C TYR A 90 22.07 13.44 2.45
N PRO A 91 23.20 13.25 3.15
CA PRO A 91 24.19 14.30 3.41
C PRO A 91 24.87 14.84 2.14
N LYS A 92 24.76 14.13 1.01
CA LYS A 92 25.30 14.54 -0.30
C LYS A 92 24.30 15.29 -1.17
N TYR A 93 23.06 15.50 -0.71
CA TYR A 93 22.02 16.16 -1.48
C TYR A 93 22.30 17.67 -1.57
N LYS A 94 22.63 18.14 -2.78
CA LYS A 94 23.15 19.49 -3.04
C LYS A 94 22.13 20.62 -2.78
N GLU A 95 20.84 20.31 -2.75
CA GLU A 95 19.79 21.30 -2.56
C GLU A 95 19.28 21.38 -1.12
N SER A 96 20.01 20.81 -0.14
CA SER A 96 19.64 20.79 1.28
C SER A 96 19.23 22.17 1.82
N ASP A 97 19.92 23.22 1.40
CA ASP A 97 19.68 24.59 1.88
C ASP A 97 18.34 25.16 1.40
N LYS A 98 17.88 24.72 0.22
CA LYS A 98 16.58 25.13 -0.34
C LYS A 98 15.41 24.45 0.36
N ILE A 99 15.62 23.26 0.94
CA ILE A 99 14.57 22.48 1.61
C ILE A 99 13.92 23.27 2.75
N SER A 100 14.72 24.01 3.53
CA SER A 100 14.23 24.83 4.64
C SER A 100 13.24 25.93 4.24
N LYS A 101 13.15 26.25 2.95
CA LYS A 101 12.31 27.32 2.39
C LYS A 101 11.09 26.80 1.62
N LEU A 102 10.90 25.48 1.55
CA LEU A 102 9.77 24.90 0.83
C LEU A 102 8.46 25.26 1.52
N SER A 103 7.48 25.74 0.74
CA SER A 103 6.14 26.02 1.25
C SER A 103 5.34 24.72 1.43
N ILE A 104 4.32 24.75 2.31
CA ILE A 104 3.39 23.64 2.46
C ILE A 104 2.68 23.31 1.14
N ASP A 105 2.31 24.32 0.34
CA ASP A 105 1.66 24.10 -0.96
C ASP A 105 2.58 23.41 -1.97
N PHE A 106 3.88 23.71 -1.92
CA PHE A 106 4.88 22.98 -2.69
C PHE A 106 4.94 21.52 -2.24
N LEU A 107 5.04 21.27 -0.93
CA LEU A 107 5.09 19.90 -0.40
C LEU A 107 3.83 19.11 -0.77
N LYS A 108 2.65 19.70 -0.63
CA LYS A 108 1.37 19.09 -1.02
C LYS A 108 1.33 18.72 -2.50
N SER A 109 1.71 19.65 -3.39
CA SER A 109 1.68 19.42 -4.85
C SER A 109 2.70 18.38 -5.33
N HIS A 110 3.75 18.12 -4.55
CA HIS A 110 4.79 17.14 -4.86
C HIS A 110 4.65 15.82 -4.08
N THR A 111 3.54 15.66 -3.33
CA THR A 111 3.29 14.45 -2.54
C THR A 111 2.11 13.67 -3.12
N VAL A 112 2.31 12.39 -3.40
CA VAL A 112 1.29 11.51 -3.98
C VAL A 112 1.19 10.23 -3.18
N TYR A 113 -0.04 9.80 -2.87
CA TYR A 113 -0.29 8.49 -2.27
C TYR A 113 0.27 7.36 -3.14
N GLN A 114 0.91 6.36 -2.53
CA GLN A 114 1.48 5.21 -3.25
C GLN A 114 0.78 3.90 -2.89
N PHE A 115 0.79 3.54 -1.61
CA PHE A 115 0.34 2.23 -1.15
C PHE A 115 0.00 2.25 0.34
N THR A 116 -0.59 1.17 0.79
CA THR A 116 -0.92 0.91 2.20
C THR A 116 -0.22 -0.37 2.64
N LEU A 117 0.38 -0.33 3.82
CA LEU A 117 0.92 -1.48 4.51
C LEU A 117 -0.03 -1.91 5.61
N LEU A 118 -0.17 -3.22 5.79
CA LEU A 118 -0.85 -3.78 6.95
C LEU A 118 0.20 -4.20 7.97
N HIS A 119 -0.09 -3.89 9.23
CA HIS A 119 0.77 -4.18 10.35
C HIS A 119 0.00 -5.02 11.36
N ASP A 120 0.74 -5.81 12.12
CA ASP A 120 0.22 -6.48 13.30
C ASP A 120 0.79 -5.78 14.54
N GLY A 121 0.00 -5.70 15.62
CA GLY A 121 0.30 -4.92 16.82
C GLY A 121 -0.39 -3.54 16.85
N GLU A 122 0.26 -2.54 17.47
CA GLU A 122 -0.37 -1.24 17.77
C GLU A 122 -0.70 -0.40 16.52
N ILE A 123 0.04 -0.62 15.42
CA ILE A 123 -0.25 -0.06 14.11
C ILE A 123 -1.10 -1.07 13.35
N LEU A 124 -2.23 -0.60 12.81
CA LEU A 124 -3.16 -1.41 12.04
C LEU A 124 -2.89 -1.33 10.54
N GLU A 125 -2.84 -0.10 10.06
CA GLU A 125 -2.82 0.25 8.65
C GLU A 125 -1.96 1.50 8.51
N GLU A 126 -1.06 1.49 7.53
CA GLU A 126 -0.17 2.62 7.26
C GLU A 126 -0.28 3.00 5.80
N ASP A 127 -0.91 4.16 5.52
CA ASP A 127 -0.93 4.75 4.19
C ASP A 127 0.37 5.51 3.94
N VAL A 128 1.09 5.16 2.88
CA VAL A 128 2.40 5.71 2.55
C VAL A 128 2.28 6.66 1.36
N TYR A 129 2.75 7.89 1.58
CA TYR A 129 2.80 8.96 0.59
C TYR A 129 4.24 9.14 0.11
N LEU A 130 4.43 9.41 -1.18
CA LEU A 130 5.73 9.73 -1.76
C LEU A 130 5.82 11.23 -2.02
N LEU A 131 6.75 11.89 -1.34
CA LEU A 131 7.22 13.23 -1.67
C LEU A 131 8.43 13.13 -2.60
N SER A 132 8.33 13.73 -3.79
CA SER A 132 9.42 13.80 -4.77
C SER A 132 9.98 15.22 -4.83
N LEU A 133 11.27 15.38 -4.54
CA LEU A 133 11.96 16.68 -4.57
C LEU A 133 12.99 16.71 -5.71
N GLY A 134 12.93 17.75 -6.54
CA GLY A 134 13.73 17.89 -7.76
C GLY A 134 12.84 18.04 -8.99
N ALA A 135 13.42 18.33 -10.15
CA ALA A 135 12.63 18.57 -11.36
C ALA A 135 11.87 17.30 -11.80
N PRO A 136 10.61 17.43 -12.26
CA PRO A 136 9.84 16.29 -12.77
C PRO A 136 10.60 15.55 -13.87
N TYR A 137 10.56 14.22 -13.85
CA TYR A 137 11.15 13.33 -14.87
C TYR A 137 12.69 13.27 -14.90
N GLU A 138 13.38 13.91 -13.97
CA GLU A 138 14.81 13.68 -13.77
C GLU A 138 15.06 12.40 -12.98
N THR A 139 16.10 11.65 -13.35
CA THR A 139 16.52 10.42 -12.65
C THR A 139 16.99 10.66 -11.22
N ASP A 140 17.27 11.92 -10.88
CA ASP A 140 17.95 12.32 -9.65
C ASP A 140 16.97 12.91 -8.62
N GLN A 141 15.65 12.72 -8.82
CA GLN A 141 14.65 13.14 -7.84
C GLN A 141 14.87 12.44 -6.51
N LEU A 142 14.94 13.23 -5.45
CA LEU A 142 14.99 12.73 -4.09
C LEU A 142 13.59 12.26 -3.68
N LYS A 143 13.44 10.96 -3.42
CA LYS A 143 12.18 10.37 -2.99
C LYS A 143 12.16 10.11 -1.49
N ILE A 144 11.08 10.55 -0.86
CA ILE A 144 10.87 10.49 0.58
C ILE A 144 9.49 9.94 0.84
N TYR A 145 9.40 8.88 1.64
CA TYR A 145 8.16 8.21 1.95
C TYR A 145 7.65 8.69 3.32
N ILE A 146 6.43 9.19 3.34
CA ILE A 146 5.77 9.84 4.47
C ILE A 146 4.59 8.94 4.90
N PRO A 147 4.71 8.25 6.04
CA PRO A 147 3.66 7.32 6.48
C PRO A 147 2.61 7.99 7.35
N LYS A 148 1.34 7.69 7.10
CA LYS A 148 0.18 8.05 7.91
C LYS A 148 -0.49 6.77 8.42
N ALA A 149 -0.37 6.52 9.71
CA ALA A 149 -0.86 5.29 10.32
C ALA A 149 -2.18 5.47 11.05
N SER A 150 -2.98 4.42 11.06
CA SER A 150 -4.02 4.16 12.03
C SER A 150 -3.43 3.33 13.16
N VAL A 151 -3.51 3.86 14.38
CA VAL A 151 -3.05 3.17 15.60
C VAL A 151 -4.22 2.97 16.54
N TYR A 152 -4.16 1.92 17.34
CA TYR A 152 -5.11 1.76 18.43
C TYR A 152 -4.95 2.90 19.44
N ASP A 153 -6.07 3.51 19.82
CA ASP A 153 -6.12 4.46 20.92
C ASP A 153 -6.08 3.67 22.24
N LYS A 154 -4.85 3.44 22.71
CA LYS A 154 -4.59 2.66 23.92
C LYS A 154 -5.21 3.29 25.15
N GLU A 155 -5.17 4.61 25.26
CA GLU A 155 -5.78 5.34 26.39
C GLU A 155 -7.29 5.12 26.43
N GLN A 156 -7.95 5.16 25.28
CA GLN A 156 -9.38 4.88 25.18
C GLN A 156 -9.67 3.40 25.48
N LEU A 157 -8.90 2.48 24.90
CA LEU A 157 -9.03 1.04 25.11
C LEU A 157 -8.90 0.68 26.60
N ASP A 158 -7.91 1.25 27.29
CA ASP A 158 -7.67 1.01 28.72
C ASP A 158 -8.77 1.63 29.60
N LYS A 159 -9.40 2.72 29.15
CA LYS A 159 -10.41 3.46 29.90
C LYS A 159 -11.79 2.78 29.89
N ASP A 160 -12.25 2.33 28.73
CA ASP A 160 -13.61 1.80 28.57
C ASP A 160 -13.71 0.47 27.81
N GLY A 161 -12.57 -0.16 27.49
CA GLY A 161 -12.52 -1.42 26.75
C GLY A 161 -12.86 -1.28 25.27
N LYS A 162 -13.05 -0.06 24.75
CA LYS A 162 -13.45 0.16 23.36
C LYS A 162 -12.22 0.40 22.48
N LEU A 163 -12.07 -0.46 21.48
CA LEU A 163 -11.06 -0.27 20.44
C LEU A 163 -11.47 0.88 19.53
N VAL A 164 -10.74 1.99 19.63
CA VAL A 164 -10.87 3.16 18.75
C VAL A 164 -9.55 3.33 18.00
N SER A 165 -9.61 3.76 16.74
CA SER A 165 -8.42 4.05 15.94
C SER A 165 -8.14 5.56 15.93
N LYS A 166 -6.88 5.94 16.12
CA LYS A 166 -6.39 7.31 15.93
C LYS A 166 -5.46 7.36 14.72
N ASN A 167 -5.63 8.40 13.89
CA ASN A 167 -4.75 8.61 12.74
C ASN A 167 -3.57 9.51 13.14
N ILE A 168 -2.34 9.01 12.98
CA ILE A 168 -1.12 9.72 13.32
C ILE A 168 -0.18 9.80 12.12
N LEU A 169 0.59 10.89 12.03
CA LEU A 169 1.76 10.93 11.15
C LEU A 169 2.87 10.13 11.82
N VAL A 170 3.50 9.21 11.08
CA VAL A 170 4.60 8.40 11.59
C VAL A 170 5.91 9.12 11.27
N TYR A 171 6.78 9.20 12.27
CA TYR A 171 8.13 9.73 12.14
C TYR A 171 9.11 8.75 12.80
N PRO A 172 10.29 8.46 12.22
CA PRO A 172 10.94 9.13 11.07
C PRO A 172 10.28 8.88 9.71
N PHE A 173 10.54 9.76 8.74
CA PHE A 173 10.25 9.48 7.33
C PHE A 173 11.13 8.32 6.82
N LEU A 174 10.79 7.80 5.64
CA LEU A 174 11.39 6.60 5.09
C LEU A 174 12.10 6.91 3.76
N THR A 175 13.16 6.17 3.47
CA THR A 175 14.04 6.36 2.31
C THR A 175 13.68 5.43 1.16
N GLU A 176 14.23 5.67 -0.03
CA GLU A 176 14.13 4.73 -1.16
C GLU A 176 14.72 3.35 -0.83
N ASN A 177 15.80 3.32 -0.04
CA ASN A 177 16.38 2.05 0.40
C ASN A 177 15.46 1.27 1.34
N TRP A 178 14.58 1.95 2.08
CA TRP A 178 13.54 1.26 2.84
C TRP A 178 12.48 0.68 1.90
N GLU A 179 12.02 1.48 0.93
CA GLU A 179 10.96 1.05 0.00
C GLU A 179 11.41 -0.13 -0.88
N SER A 180 12.67 -0.14 -1.31
CA SER A 180 13.21 -1.22 -2.13
C SER A 180 13.17 -2.57 -1.42
N ASN A 181 13.30 -2.62 -0.09
CA ASN A 181 13.23 -3.85 0.70
C ASN A 181 11.82 -4.48 0.71
N ILE A 182 10.79 -3.70 0.39
CA ILE A 182 9.40 -4.15 0.36
C ILE A 182 8.80 -4.10 -1.06
N ASN A 183 9.63 -3.88 -2.08
CA ASN A 183 9.21 -3.75 -3.47
C ASN A 183 9.19 -5.09 -4.22
N GLU A 184 8.51 -6.07 -3.64
CA GLU A 184 8.24 -7.36 -4.28
C GLU A 184 6.86 -7.30 -4.95
N ALA A 185 6.85 -7.29 -6.29
CA ALA A 185 5.61 -7.16 -7.06
C ALA A 185 4.81 -8.47 -7.08
N LYS A 186 5.45 -9.62 -6.87
CA LYS A 186 4.76 -10.90 -6.80
C LYS A 186 3.90 -10.95 -5.52
N PRO A 187 2.56 -11.07 -5.61
CA PRO A 187 1.72 -11.24 -4.44
C PRO A 187 2.11 -12.49 -3.64
N TYR A 188 1.81 -12.50 -2.34
CA TYR A 188 1.99 -13.70 -1.53
C TYR A 188 1.00 -14.78 -1.93
N GLU A 189 1.49 -15.98 -2.23
CA GLU A 189 0.67 -17.14 -2.60
C GLU A 189 0.62 -18.15 -1.46
N ALA A 190 -0.45 -18.95 -1.39
CA ALA A 190 -0.57 -20.00 -0.38
C ALA A 190 0.52 -21.08 -0.50
N GLU A 191 1.17 -21.18 -1.65
CA GLU A 191 2.28 -22.09 -1.93
C GLU A 191 3.62 -21.56 -1.41
N ASP A 192 3.69 -20.29 -0.98
CA ASP A 192 4.87 -19.69 -0.34
C ASP A 192 4.99 -20.08 1.16
N PHE A 193 4.10 -20.96 1.66
CA PHE A 193 4.12 -21.55 3.00
C PHE A 193 5.08 -22.75 3.13
N TRP A 194 6.33 -22.65 2.66
CA TRP A 194 7.30 -23.75 2.77
C TRP A 194 8.73 -23.24 2.87
#